data_AF-A0A536ZDM1-F1
#
_entry.id   AF-A0A536ZDM1-F1
#
_cell.length_a   1.000
_cell.length_b   1.000
_cell.length_c   1.000
_cell.angle_alpha   90.00
_cell.angle_beta   90.00
_cell.angle_gamma   90.00
#
_symmetry.space_group_name_H-M   'P 1'
#
loop_
_entity.id
_entity.type
_entity.pdbx_description
1 polymer ?
#
loop_
_entity_poly.entity_id
_entity_poly.type
_entity_poly.pdbx_seq_one_letter_code
_entity_poly.pdbx_strand_id
1 'polypeptide(L)'
;MQLVALVRAMRPHQWVKNLLLFVPLLTAHRIADMQAWTHALQAFLAMCLTAGAIYIANDLSDLDADRAHRSKSRRPFASGSLPVWAGVSCVPLLLGGAWLI
;
A
#
# COMPACT_ATOMS: atom_id res chain seq x y z
N MET A 1 9.56 -16.22 4.56
CA MET A 1 9.42 -15.61 5.91
C MET A 1 9.42 -14.09 5.88
N GLN A 2 10.35 -13.39 5.20
CA GLN A 2 10.35 -11.92 5.14
C GLN A 2 9.44 -11.30 4.05
N LEU A 3 9.32 -11.94 2.87
CA LEU A 3 8.45 -11.43 1.79
C LEU A 3 6.98 -11.32 2.22
N VAL A 4 6.48 -12.36 2.90
CA VAL A 4 5.11 -12.38 3.46
C VAL A 4 4.93 -11.28 4.50
N ALA A 5 5.96 -10.99 5.30
CA ALA A 5 5.93 -9.92 6.29
C ALA A 5 5.89 -8.53 5.63
N LEU A 6 6.63 -8.34 4.53
CA LEU A 6 6.59 -7.11 3.74
C LEU A 6 5.21 -6.89 3.09
N VAL A 7 4.66 -7.92 2.43
CA VAL A 7 3.30 -7.86 1.87
C VAL A 7 2.29 -7.55 2.97
N ARG A 8 2.41 -8.17 4.15
CA ARG A 8 1.53 -7.86 5.29
C ARG A 8 1.67 -6.41 5.77
N ALA A 9 2.88 -5.85 5.76
CA ALA A 9 3.12 -4.45 6.13
C ALA A 9 2.45 -3.46 5.15
N MET A 10 2.35 -3.81 3.87
CA MET A 10 1.65 -3.00 2.84
C MET A 10 0.12 -3.03 2.98
N ARG A 11 -0.42 -3.93 3.80
CA ARG A 11 -1.86 -4.09 4.10
C ARG A 11 -2.77 -4.18 2.85
N PRO A 12 -2.63 -5.20 1.98
CA PRO A 12 -3.40 -5.32 0.74
C PRO A 12 -4.92 -5.32 0.94
N HIS A 13 -5.40 -5.80 2.09
CA HIS A 13 -6.82 -5.74 2.45
C HIS A 13 -7.38 -4.30 2.51
N GLN A 14 -6.53 -3.29 2.74
CA GLN A 14 -6.93 -1.87 2.70
C GLN A 14 -7.06 -1.33 1.27
N TRP A 15 -6.44 -2.00 0.28
CA TRP A 15 -6.49 -1.57 -1.12
C TRP A 15 -7.90 -1.69 -1.73
N VAL A 16 -8.81 -2.43 -1.08
CA VAL A 16 -10.22 -2.49 -1.48
C VAL A 16 -10.85 -1.09 -1.57
N LYS A 17 -10.38 -0.12 -0.77
CA LYS A 17 -10.83 1.28 -0.82
C LYS A 17 -10.49 1.95 -2.15
N ASN A 18 -9.41 1.52 -2.79
CA ASN A 18 -8.99 2.05 -4.09
C ASN A 18 -9.93 1.60 -5.22
N LEU A 19 -10.81 0.61 -5.00
CA LEU A 19 -11.84 0.23 -5.97
C LEU A 19 -12.82 1.38 -6.26
N LEU A 20 -12.90 2.38 -5.37
CA LEU A 20 -13.67 3.60 -5.61
C LEU A 20 -13.19 4.38 -6.84
N LEU A 21 -11.96 4.17 -7.31
CA LEU A 21 -11.44 4.77 -8.55
C LEU A 21 -12.18 4.29 -9.80
N PHE A 22 -12.88 3.16 -9.74
CA PHE A 22 -13.69 2.66 -10.86
C PHE A 22 -15.12 3.19 -10.85
N VAL A 23 -15.60 3.75 -9.74
CA VAL A 23 -16.97 4.30 -9.63
C VAL A 23 -17.27 5.36 -10.70
N PRO A 24 -16.37 6.32 -10.98
CA PRO A 24 -16.60 7.32 -12.02
C PRO A 24 -16.89 6.74 -13.41
N LEU A 25 -16.31 5.58 -13.76
CA LEU A 25 -16.54 4.94 -15.07
C LEU A 25 -18.00 4.47 -15.20
N LEU A 26 -18.54 3.94 -14.10
CA LEU A 26 -19.93 3.48 -14.04
C LEU A 26 -20.90 4.67 -14.06
N THR A 27 -20.64 5.68 -13.23
CA THR A 27 -21.55 6.84 -13.10
C THR A 27 -21.52 7.75 -14.33
N ALA A 28 -20.38 7.82 -15.02
CA ALA A 28 -20.25 8.56 -16.29
C ALA A 28 -20.72 7.75 -17.52
N HIS A 29 -21.24 6.54 -17.33
CA HIS A 29 -21.69 5.65 -18.41
C HIS A 29 -20.60 5.34 -19.46
N ARG A 30 -19.32 5.42 -19.07
CA ARG A 30 -18.15 5.15 -19.95
C ARG A 30 -17.73 3.67 -19.92
N ILE A 31 -18.69 2.76 -19.82
CA ILE A 31 -18.42 1.33 -19.61
C ILE A 31 -17.74 0.70 -20.83
N ALA A 32 -18.06 1.16 -22.04
CA ALA A 32 -17.46 0.69 -23.29
C ALA A 32 -16.11 1.36 -23.62
N ASP A 33 -15.64 2.29 -22.78
CA ASP A 33 -14.43 3.07 -23.03
C ASP A 33 -13.19 2.36 -22.48
N MET A 34 -12.53 1.57 -23.33
CA MET A 34 -11.35 0.80 -22.95
C MET A 34 -10.18 1.68 -22.47
N GLN A 35 -10.07 2.90 -23.00
CA GLN A 35 -9.03 3.84 -22.56
C GLN A 35 -9.30 4.32 -21.13
N ALA A 36 -10.55 4.64 -20.80
CA ALA A 36 -10.94 4.99 -19.43
C ALA A 36 -10.66 3.85 -18.44
N TRP A 37 -10.94 2.60 -18.81
CA TRP A 37 -10.60 1.42 -18.00
C TRP A 37 -9.11 1.27 -17.77
N THR A 38 -8.30 1.49 -18.81
CA THR A 38 -6.83 1.42 -18.72
C THR A 38 -6.30 2.47 -17.75
N HIS A 39 -6.77 3.72 -17.84
CA HIS A 39 -6.38 4.78 -16.91
C HIS A 39 -6.85 4.52 -15.47
N ALA A 40 -8.06 4.00 -15.28
CA ALA A 40 -8.55 3.64 -13.95
C ALA A 40 -7.72 2.50 -13.33
N LEU A 41 -7.32 1.52 -14.13
CA LEU A 41 -6.45 0.44 -13.69
C LEU A 41 -5.04 0.94 -13.33
N GLN A 42 -4.45 1.81 -14.14
CA GLN A 42 -3.17 2.47 -13.83
C GLN A 42 -3.26 3.24 -12.52
N ALA A 43 -4.28 4.08 -12.35
CA ALA A 43 -4.51 4.83 -11.12
C ALA A 43 -4.71 3.91 -9.91
N PHE A 44 -5.45 2.81 -10.07
CA PHE A 44 -5.63 1.82 -9.01
C PHE A 44 -4.31 1.18 -8.58
N LEU A 45 -3.46 0.76 -9.53
CA LEU A 45 -2.17 0.17 -9.24
C LEU A 45 -1.22 1.18 -8.58
N ALA A 46 -1.13 2.40 -9.11
CA ALA A 46 -0.35 3.49 -8.52
C ALA A 46 -0.80 3.82 -7.09
N MET A 47 -2.12 3.83 -6.83
CA MET A 47 -2.64 4.05 -5.48
C MET A 47 -2.41 2.87 -4.53
N CYS A 48 -2.41 1.62 -5.01
CA CYS A 48 -2.04 0.47 -4.19
C CYS A 48 -0.58 0.55 -3.73
N LEU A 49 0.33 0.89 -4.64
CA LEU A 49 1.75 1.08 -4.33
C LEU A 49 1.98 2.25 -3.37
N THR A 50 1.35 3.39 -3.64
CA THR A 50 1.43 4.59 -2.79
C THR A 50 0.88 4.32 -1.39
N ALA A 51 -0.29 3.68 -1.28
CA ALA A 51 -0.87 3.31 0.01
C ALA A 51 0.04 2.32 0.76
N GLY A 52 0.62 1.33 0.07
CA GLY A 52 1.61 0.41 0.63
C GLY A 52 2.83 1.14 1.21
N ALA A 53 3.37 2.12 0.48
CA ALA A 53 4.48 2.95 0.93
C ALA A 53 4.10 3.75 2.19
N ILE A 54 2.93 4.38 2.21
CA ILE A 54 2.43 5.16 3.36
C ILE A 54 2.24 4.26 4.59
N TYR A 55 1.68 3.06 4.43
CA TYR A 55 1.53 2.14 5.57
C TYR A 55 2.87 1.69 6.14
N ILE A 56 3.86 1.42 5.30
CA ILE A 56 5.22 1.12 5.76
C ILE A 56 5.83 2.34 6.47
N ALA A 57 5.74 3.53 5.88
CA ALA A 57 6.28 4.75 6.47
C ALA A 57 5.66 5.06 7.85
N ASN A 58 4.35 4.84 7.98
CA ASN A 58 3.64 5.00 9.26
C ASN A 58 4.11 3.97 10.29
N ASP A 59 4.23 2.69 9.91
CA ASP A 59 4.68 1.65 10.85
C ASP A 59 6.15 1.84 11.30
N LEU A 60 6.97 2.50 10.47
CA LEU A 60 8.33 2.90 10.85
C LEU A 60 8.33 4.13 11.76
N SER A 61 7.48 5.12 11.49
CA SER A 61 7.38 6.35 12.29
C SER A 61 6.80 6.08 13.68
N ASP A 62 5.84 5.16 13.77
CA ASP A 62 5.16 4.80 15.01
C ASP A 62 5.85 3.63 15.75
N LEU A 63 7.08 3.27 15.39
CA LEU A 63 7.69 1.99 15.79
C LEU A 63 7.71 1.76 17.31
N ASP A 64 8.12 2.75 18.09
CA ASP A 64 8.21 2.63 19.54
C ASP A 64 6.83 2.61 20.22
N ALA A 65 5.89 3.40 19.70
CA ALA A 65 4.50 3.38 20.16
C ALA A 65 3.84 2.03 19.84
N ASP A 66 4.09 1.47 18.66
CA ASP A 66 3.58 0.18 18.23
C ASP A 66 4.14 -0.96 19.09
N ARG A 67 5.42 -0.91 19.48
CA ARG A 67 6.04 -1.89 20.40
C ARG A 67 5.36 -1.92 21.76
N ALA A 68 4.98 -0.76 22.31
CA ALA A 68 4.31 -0.66 23.60
C ALA A 68 2.82 -1.06 23.55
N HIS A 69 2.22 -1.16 22.36
CA HIS A 69 0.79 -1.38 22.20
C HIS A 69 0.43 -2.87 22.14
N ARG A 70 -0.62 -3.29 22.88
CA ARG A 70 -1.05 -4.70 23.04
C ARG A 70 -1.19 -5.49 21.72
N SER A 71 -1.89 -4.94 20.72
CA SER A 71 -2.09 -5.61 19.42
C SER A 71 -1.06 -5.21 18.34
N LYS A 72 -0.70 -3.92 18.25
CA LYS A 72 0.22 -3.39 17.23
C LYS A 72 1.67 -3.86 17.41
N SER A 73 2.06 -4.34 18.58
CA SER A 73 3.37 -4.96 18.82
C SER A 73 3.63 -6.19 17.95
N ARG A 74 2.58 -6.80 17.39
CA ARG A 74 2.64 -7.92 16.43
C ARG A 74 2.85 -7.49 14.99
N ARG A 75 2.93 -6.18 14.70
CA ARG A 75 3.24 -5.68 13.35
C ARG A 75 4.66 -6.08 12.95
N PRO A 76 4.94 -6.28 11.65
CA PRO A 76 6.23 -6.81 11.19
C PRO A 76 7.46 -6.05 11.70
N PHE A 77 7.42 -4.71 11.69
CA PHE A 77 8.52 -3.88 12.18
C PHE A 77 8.59 -3.85 13.72
N ALA A 78 7.44 -3.65 14.39
CA ALA A 78 7.37 -3.59 15.85
C ALA A 78 7.82 -4.90 16.54
N SER A 79 7.46 -6.05 15.96
CA SER A 79 7.85 -7.38 16.45
C SER A 79 9.28 -7.80 16.08
N GLY A 80 9.96 -7.03 15.24
CA GLY A 80 11.30 -7.37 14.73
C GLY A 80 11.31 -8.47 13.66
N SER A 81 10.16 -8.96 13.18
CA SER A 81 10.09 -9.97 12.13
C SER A 81 10.55 -9.44 10.76
N LEU A 82 10.54 -8.12 10.57
CA LEU A 82 11.02 -7.43 9.38
C LEU A 82 11.99 -6.32 9.82
N PRO A 83 13.22 -6.27 9.27
CA PRO A 83 14.19 -5.27 9.70
C PRO A 83 13.81 -3.87 9.17
N VAL A 84 14.14 -2.84 9.95
CA VAL A 84 13.81 -1.44 9.64
C VAL A 84 14.35 -0.99 8.29
N TRP A 85 15.59 -1.38 7.95
CA TRP A 85 16.22 -1.02 6.68
C TRP A 85 15.42 -1.50 5.46
N ALA A 86 14.72 -2.64 5.57
CA ALA A 86 13.89 -3.16 4.49
C ALA A 86 12.69 -2.25 4.26
N GLY A 87 12.07 -1.74 5.32
CA GLY A 87 10.99 -0.75 5.23
C GLY A 87 11.48 0.56 4.61
N VAL A 88 12.60 1.10 5.10
CA VAL A 88 13.21 2.34 4.59
C VAL A 88 13.54 2.23 3.09
N SER A 89 14.03 1.08 2.65
CA SER A 89 14.33 0.84 1.22
C SER A 89 13.06 0.64 0.38
N CYS A 90 12.03 -0.01 0.93
CA CYS A 90 10.80 -0.29 0.20
C CYS A 90 9.95 0.95 -0.06
N VAL A 91 9.91 1.93 0.85
CA VAL A 91 9.14 3.16 0.67
C VAL A 91 9.46 3.88 -0.65
N PRO A 92 10.72 4.28 -0.94
CA PRO A 92 11.05 4.96 -2.19
C PRO A 92 10.89 4.05 -3.42
N LEU A 93 11.11 2.73 -3.29
CA LEU A 93 10.88 1.80 -4.40
C LEU A 93 9.40 1.72 -4.79
N LEU A 94 8.50 1.68 -3.81
CA LEU A 94 7.06 1.66 -4.06
C LEU A 94 6.58 2.99 -4.64
N LEU A 95 7.07 4.12 -4.13
CA LEU A 95 6.73 5.45 -4.66
C LEU A 95 7.29 5.65 -6.08
N GLY A 96 8.53 5.21 -6.34
CA GLY A 96 9.12 5.22 -7.67
C GLY A 96 8.34 4.33 -8.65
N GLY A 97 7.92 3.14 -8.21
CA GLY A 97 7.04 2.28 -8.99
C GLY A 97 5.68 2.91 -9.29
N ALA A 98 5.08 3.59 -8.31
CA ALA A 98 3.82 4.32 -8.51
C ALA A 98 3.96 5.48 -9.51
N TRP A 99 5.10 6.18 -9.50
CA TRP A 99 5.39 7.30 -10.40
C TRP A 99 5.56 6.86 -11.87
N LEU A 100 5.99 5.62 -12.11
CA LEU A 100 6.25 5.10 -13.45
C LEU A 100 5.01 4.53 -14.15
N ILE A 101 3.88 4.40 -13.45
CA ILE A 101 2.60 3.87 -13.95
C ILE A 101 1.75 5.00 -14.54
#